data_AF-A0A1A2BLK5-F1
#
_entry.id   AF-A0A1A2BLK5-F1
#
_cell.length_a   1.000
_cell.length_b   1.000
_cell.length_c   1.000
_cell.angle_alpha   90.00
_cell.angle_beta   90.00
_cell.angle_gamma   90.00
#
_symmetry.space_group_name_H-M   'P 1'
#
loop_
_entity.id
_entity.type
_entity.pdbx_description
1 polymer ?
#
loop_
_entity_poly.entity_id
_entity_poly.type
_entity_poly.pdbx_seq_one_letter_code
_entity_poly.pdbx_strand_id
1 'polypeptide(L)'
;MPARAYIESYLLASVTGDNRYLYPGFQQSVDRNQSIDHPIGYQFLWPKTDRPAKTPWVGTDQLYISSVTTSGRDVTVVVCEYTFGTAQPANKGYEPNIGKPPPYSGIDPIRITMTAPAKLGPQSPQQGPARSPSVDVFDGWRITSHQGGYFAQSGVGDEWPNAIEDRTTCLAKAPQHPDVQRGGEYPRADFPTQPPSPGWPAPSAAS
;
A
#
# COMPACT_ATOMS: atom_id res chain seq x y z
N MET A 1 0.31 -10.78 -7.13
CA MET A 1 0.49 -11.10 -5.69
C MET A 1 1.56 -10.26 -4.98
N PRO A 2 2.84 -10.22 -5.39
CA PRO A 2 3.91 -9.60 -4.57
C PRO A 2 3.71 -8.10 -4.31
N ALA A 3 3.30 -7.31 -5.31
CA ALA A 3 3.01 -5.88 -5.12
C ALA A 3 1.91 -5.63 -4.08
N ARG A 4 0.80 -6.37 -4.18
CA ARG A 4 -0.31 -6.31 -3.21
C ARG A 4 0.16 -6.69 -1.81
N ALA A 5 0.89 -7.81 -1.69
CA ALA A 5 1.41 -8.29 -0.42
C ALA A 5 2.33 -7.27 0.25
N TYR A 6 3.20 -6.63 -0.54
CA TYR A 6 4.10 -5.59 -0.08
C TYR A 6 3.34 -4.37 0.44
N ILE A 7 2.40 -3.82 -0.35
CA ILE A 7 1.64 -2.63 0.05
C ILE A 7 0.81 -2.89 1.31
N GLU A 8 0.07 -3.99 1.35
CA GLU A 8 -0.74 -4.34 2.53
C GLU A 8 0.13 -4.55 3.78
N SER A 9 1.30 -5.21 3.64
CA SER A 9 2.25 -5.36 4.74
C SER A 9 2.79 -4.02 5.23
N TYR A 10 3.16 -3.13 4.29
CA TYR A 10 3.71 -1.82 4.58
C TYR A 10 2.68 -0.95 5.34
N LEU A 11 1.44 -0.93 4.85
CA LEU A 11 0.30 -0.26 5.50
C LEU A 11 0.09 -0.80 6.92
N LEU A 12 -0.11 -2.11 7.07
CA LEU A 12 -0.45 -2.71 8.35
C LEU A 12 0.64 -2.48 9.40
N ALA A 13 1.91 -2.70 9.05
CA ALA A 13 3.02 -2.47 9.96
C ALA A 13 3.20 -0.97 10.29
N SER A 14 2.96 -0.06 9.33
CA SER A 14 3.04 1.39 9.59
C SER A 14 1.93 1.87 10.54
N VAL A 15 0.69 1.42 10.34
CA VAL A 15 -0.44 1.79 11.20
C VAL A 15 -0.28 1.20 12.60
N THR A 16 0.11 -0.06 12.70
CA THR A 16 0.18 -0.78 13.99
C THR A 16 1.48 -0.57 14.75
N GLY A 17 2.55 -0.17 14.07
CA GLY A 17 3.89 -0.06 14.65
C GLY A 17 4.51 -1.42 15.00
N ASP A 18 4.13 -2.50 14.32
CA ASP A 18 4.61 -3.84 14.65
C ASP A 18 4.88 -4.69 13.40
N ASN A 19 6.11 -5.19 13.29
CA ASN A 19 6.55 -6.04 12.18
C ASN A 19 5.85 -7.41 12.15
N ARG A 20 5.15 -7.83 13.22
CA ARG A 20 4.35 -9.05 13.20
C ARG A 20 3.23 -9.04 12.16
N TYR A 21 2.85 -7.85 11.67
CA TYR A 21 1.83 -7.68 10.64
C TYR A 21 2.39 -7.71 9.22
N LEU A 22 3.70 -7.87 9.06
CA LEU A 22 4.30 -8.15 7.75
C LEU A 22 3.88 -9.55 7.29
N TYR A 23 3.42 -9.67 6.04
CA TYR A 23 2.99 -10.96 5.50
C TYR A 23 4.15 -11.95 5.36
N PRO A 24 3.86 -13.27 5.39
CA PRO A 24 4.89 -14.29 5.18
C PRO A 24 5.65 -14.06 3.88
N GLY A 25 6.97 -14.20 3.93
CA GLY A 25 7.89 -13.93 2.82
C GLY A 25 8.47 -12.51 2.78
N PHE A 26 7.88 -11.54 3.49
CA PHE A 26 8.31 -10.13 3.40
C PHE A 26 9.81 -9.96 3.70
N GLN A 27 10.29 -10.51 4.82
CA GLN A 27 11.69 -10.37 5.24
C GLN A 27 12.68 -10.96 4.22
N GLN A 28 12.29 -12.03 3.52
CA GLN A 28 13.08 -12.72 2.51
C GLN A 28 12.96 -12.08 1.13
N SER A 29 11.99 -11.19 0.93
CA SER A 29 11.67 -10.60 -0.37
C SER A 29 11.94 -9.11 -0.47
N VAL A 30 12.04 -8.38 0.64
CA VAL A 30 12.27 -6.92 0.62
C VAL A 30 13.73 -6.61 0.92
N ASP A 31 14.39 -5.80 0.08
CA ASP A 31 15.73 -5.28 0.36
C ASP A 31 15.72 -4.41 1.63
N ARG A 32 16.87 -4.33 2.32
CA ARG A 32 16.99 -3.44 3.48
C ARG A 32 17.00 -1.98 3.05
N ASN A 33 16.48 -1.11 3.92
CA ASN A 33 16.59 0.34 3.77
C ASN A 33 18.05 0.77 3.57
N GLN A 34 18.27 1.64 2.58
CA GLN A 34 19.57 2.23 2.29
C GLN A 34 19.72 3.62 2.94
N SER A 35 20.94 4.17 2.96
CA SER A 35 21.19 5.52 3.47
C SER A 35 20.59 6.60 2.56
N ILE A 36 20.57 7.84 3.06
CA ILE A 36 20.10 9.03 2.33
C ILE A 36 20.88 9.31 1.03
N ASP A 37 22.07 8.73 0.87
CA ASP A 37 22.93 8.90 -0.31
C ASP A 37 22.48 8.04 -1.50
N HIS A 38 21.56 7.09 -1.28
CA HIS A 38 20.95 6.30 -2.34
C HIS A 38 19.70 6.98 -2.89
N PRO A 39 19.24 6.63 -4.11
CA PRO A 39 17.98 7.16 -4.63
C PRO A 39 16.82 6.88 -3.67
N ILE A 40 15.83 7.80 -3.65
CA ILE A 40 14.70 7.82 -2.72
C ILE A 40 14.00 6.46 -2.63
N GLY A 41 13.83 5.78 -3.76
CA GLY A 41 13.16 4.49 -3.82
C GLY A 41 13.80 3.37 -2.99
N TYR A 42 15.09 3.48 -2.64
CA TYR A 42 15.82 2.47 -1.88
C TYR A 42 15.88 2.77 -0.37
N GLN A 43 15.46 3.97 0.05
CA GLN A 43 15.69 4.46 1.42
C GLN A 43 14.67 3.91 2.43
N PHE A 44 13.44 3.64 2.00
CA PHE A 44 12.32 3.30 2.90
C PHE A 44 11.48 2.12 2.41
N LEU A 45 12.15 1.04 2.03
CA LEU A 45 11.56 -0.23 1.63
C LEU A 45 10.85 -0.96 2.79
N TRP A 46 11.31 -0.76 4.02
CA TRP A 46 10.69 -1.27 5.23
C TRP A 46 9.86 -0.17 5.89
N PRO A 47 8.63 -0.48 6.35
CA PRO A 47 7.79 0.48 7.05
C PRO A 47 8.44 0.90 8.37
N LYS A 48 8.29 2.17 8.73
CA LYS A 48 8.68 2.62 10.06
C LYS A 48 7.62 2.22 11.06
N THR A 49 8.07 1.61 12.15
CA THR A 49 7.20 1.11 13.23
C THR A 49 7.32 1.94 14.51
N ASP A 50 8.16 2.97 14.53
CA ASP A 50 8.40 3.83 15.70
C ASP A 50 7.33 4.91 15.91
N ARG A 51 6.40 5.07 14.96
CA ARG A 51 5.34 6.09 14.99
C ARG A 51 3.97 5.49 14.59
N PRO A 52 3.44 4.52 15.34
CA PRO A 52 2.13 3.94 15.05
C PRO A 52 1.00 4.98 15.14
N ALA A 53 -0.14 4.65 14.55
CA ALA A 53 -1.36 5.39 14.76
C ALA A 53 -1.72 5.39 16.26
N LYS A 54 -2.01 6.58 16.83
CA LYS A 54 -2.33 6.72 18.25
C LYS A 54 -3.66 6.08 18.62
N THR A 55 -4.57 6.01 17.66
CA THR A 55 -5.89 5.41 17.78
C THR A 55 -6.13 4.47 16.61
N PRO A 56 -6.87 3.36 16.80
CA PRO A 56 -7.13 2.42 15.72
C PRO A 56 -7.86 3.08 14.54
N TRP A 57 -7.31 2.87 13.35
CA TRP A 57 -7.97 3.28 12.12
C TRP A 57 -9.25 2.50 11.90
N VAL A 58 -10.21 3.15 11.26
CA VAL A 58 -11.48 2.57 10.80
C VAL A 58 -11.68 2.85 9.32
N GLY A 59 -12.62 2.12 8.71
CA GLY A 59 -12.94 2.28 7.30
C GLY A 59 -12.24 1.30 6.39
N THR A 60 -12.07 1.71 5.14
CA THR A 60 -11.53 0.90 4.05
C THR A 60 -10.54 1.74 3.25
N ASP A 61 -9.29 1.28 3.20
CA ASP A 61 -8.30 1.79 2.25
C ASP A 61 -8.46 1.05 0.92
N GLN A 62 -8.43 1.79 -0.19
CA GLN A 62 -8.63 1.22 -1.52
C GLN A 62 -7.39 1.42 -2.39
N LEU A 63 -7.02 0.36 -3.11
CA LEU A 63 -5.85 0.35 -3.99
C LEU A 63 -6.28 0.02 -5.41
N TYR A 64 -5.73 0.72 -6.39
CA TYR A 64 -5.93 0.44 -7.82
C TYR A 64 -4.59 0.37 -8.54
N ILE A 65 -4.26 -0.78 -9.14
CA ILE A 65 -3.07 -0.90 -9.99
C ILE A 65 -3.33 -0.13 -11.29
N SER A 66 -2.65 1.00 -11.46
CA SER A 66 -2.80 1.88 -12.61
C SER A 66 -2.01 1.38 -13.81
N SER A 67 -0.76 0.96 -13.57
CA SER A 67 0.12 0.48 -14.64
C SER A 67 1.08 -0.59 -14.14
N VAL A 68 1.48 -1.45 -15.07
CA VAL A 68 2.54 -2.45 -14.88
C VAL A 68 3.45 -2.36 -16.10
N THR A 69 4.74 -2.15 -15.86
CA THR A 69 5.75 -2.07 -16.92
C THR A 69 6.87 -3.06 -16.61
N THR A 70 7.31 -3.81 -17.62
CA THR A 70 8.34 -4.85 -17.47
C THR A 70 9.54 -4.54 -18.34
N SER A 71 10.74 -4.68 -17.78
CA SER A 71 12.02 -4.60 -18.47
C SER A 71 12.90 -5.78 -18.04
N GLY A 72 13.01 -6.79 -18.91
CA GLY A 72 13.65 -8.05 -18.54
C GLY A 72 12.94 -8.72 -17.37
N ARG A 73 13.63 -8.84 -16.22
CA ARG A 73 13.03 -9.37 -14.98
C ARG A 73 12.53 -8.28 -14.03
N ASP A 74 12.81 -7.02 -14.32
CA ASP A 74 12.36 -5.92 -13.48
C ASP A 74 10.94 -5.52 -13.88
N VAL A 75 10.08 -5.42 -12.89
CA VAL A 75 8.67 -5.06 -13.01
C VAL A 75 8.42 -3.84 -12.15
N THR A 76 7.99 -2.75 -12.78
CA THR A 76 7.54 -1.55 -12.10
C THR A 76 6.02 -1.50 -12.10
N VAL A 77 5.44 -1.27 -10.94
CA VAL A 77 3.99 -1.15 -10.74
C VAL A 77 3.71 0.23 -10.17
N VAL A 78 2.74 0.92 -10.77
CA VAL A 78 2.16 2.13 -10.19
C VAL A 78 0.78 1.78 -9.64
N VAL A 79 0.54 2.13 -8.37
CA VAL A 79 -0.70 1.89 -7.65
C VAL A 79 -1.25 3.22 -7.15
N CYS A 80 -2.55 3.42 -7.27
CA CYS A 80 -3.25 4.53 -6.67
C CYS A 80 -3.80 4.09 -5.31
N GLU A 81 -3.37 4.75 -4.24
CA GLU A 81 -3.91 4.58 -2.89
C GLU A 81 -4.96 5.64 -2.60
N TYR A 82 -6.06 5.21 -1.98
CA TYR A 82 -7.25 6.00 -1.71
C TYR A 82 -7.64 5.91 -0.24
N THR A 83 -7.05 6.79 0.58
CA THR A 83 -7.23 6.76 2.05
C THR A 83 -8.43 7.55 2.54
N PHE A 84 -9.13 8.28 1.67
CA PHE A 84 -10.34 9.05 2.03
C PHE A 84 -11.50 8.19 2.58
N GLY A 85 -11.46 6.87 2.36
CA GLY A 85 -12.39 5.90 2.95
C GLY A 85 -12.01 5.45 4.38
N THR A 86 -10.92 6.00 4.94
CA THR A 86 -10.42 5.67 6.27
C THR A 86 -10.41 6.88 7.19
N ALA A 87 -10.53 6.62 8.49
CA ALA A 87 -10.49 7.65 9.51
C ALA A 87 -9.93 7.15 10.83
N GLN A 88 -9.67 8.08 11.74
CA GLN A 88 -9.26 7.80 13.11
C GLN A 88 -10.19 8.53 14.11
N PRO A 89 -10.43 7.97 15.30
CA PRO A 89 -11.21 8.65 16.34
C PRO A 89 -10.67 10.05 16.67
N ALA A 90 -11.58 11.01 16.76
CA ALA A 90 -11.38 12.39 17.18
C ALA A 90 -12.34 12.77 18.33
N ASN A 91 -12.36 14.02 18.76
CA ASN A 91 -13.10 14.44 19.97
C ASN A 91 -14.62 14.29 19.85
N LYS A 92 -15.22 14.61 18.70
CA LYS A 92 -16.67 14.58 18.45
C LYS A 92 -17.06 13.66 17.28
N GLY A 93 -16.12 12.88 16.76
CA GLY A 93 -16.36 12.01 15.62
C GLY A 93 -15.09 11.32 15.12
N TYR A 94 -14.96 11.25 13.81
CA TYR A 94 -13.84 10.61 13.12
C TYR A 94 -13.20 11.60 12.15
N GLU A 95 -11.89 11.75 12.24
CA GLU A 95 -11.10 12.58 11.35
C GLU A 95 -10.58 11.71 10.18
N PRO A 96 -10.76 12.13 8.91
CA PRO A 96 -10.31 11.36 7.76
C PRO A 96 -8.79 11.30 7.68
N ASN A 97 -8.22 10.15 7.30
CA ASN A 97 -6.77 9.98 7.16
C ASN A 97 -6.28 10.53 5.81
N ILE A 98 -6.36 11.86 5.63
CA ILE A 98 -5.97 12.54 4.39
C ILE A 98 -4.86 13.57 4.64
N GLY A 99 -3.83 13.56 3.80
CA GLY A 99 -2.66 14.43 3.97
C GLY A 99 -2.65 15.68 3.06
N LYS A 100 -3.18 15.56 1.84
CA LYS A 100 -3.12 16.59 0.80
C LYS A 100 -4.42 17.43 0.78
N PRO A 101 -4.37 18.70 0.32
CA PRO A 101 -5.58 19.46 0.02
C PRO A 101 -6.27 18.93 -1.26
N PRO A 102 -7.55 19.30 -1.49
CA PRO A 102 -8.23 19.03 -2.75
C PRO A 102 -7.43 19.55 -3.97
N PRO A 103 -7.51 18.88 -5.13
CA PRO A 103 -8.36 17.72 -5.44
C PRO A 103 -7.74 16.36 -5.07
N TYR A 104 -6.57 16.33 -4.44
CA TYR A 104 -5.83 15.07 -4.19
C TYR A 104 -5.96 14.59 -2.73
N SER A 105 -6.99 15.03 -2.00
CA SER A 105 -7.22 14.64 -0.61
C SER A 105 -7.37 13.13 -0.50
N GLY A 106 -6.36 12.47 0.10
CA GLY A 106 -6.35 11.01 0.25
C GLY A 106 -6.15 10.25 -1.06
N ILE A 107 -5.47 10.86 -2.03
CA ILE A 107 -5.08 10.23 -3.30
C ILE A 107 -3.57 10.30 -3.41
N ASP A 108 -2.93 9.16 -3.16
CA ASP A 108 -1.47 9.07 -3.08
C ASP A 108 -0.97 7.96 -4.03
N PRO A 109 -0.27 8.30 -5.12
CA PRO A 109 0.30 7.29 -5.99
C PRO A 109 1.50 6.63 -5.30
N ILE A 110 1.63 5.32 -5.48
CA ILE A 110 2.73 4.47 -5.03
C ILE A 110 3.41 3.92 -6.28
N ARG A 111 4.74 3.93 -6.30
CA ARG A 111 5.54 3.23 -7.31
C ARG A 111 6.45 2.23 -6.66
N ILE A 112 6.34 0.99 -7.10
CA ILE A 112 7.15 -0.13 -6.61
C ILE A 112 7.89 -0.74 -7.78
N THR A 113 9.19 -1.00 -7.61
CA THR A 113 9.96 -1.84 -8.52
C THR A 113 10.28 -3.16 -7.84
N MET A 114 10.14 -4.23 -8.60
CA MET A 114 10.36 -5.60 -8.16
C MET A 114 11.19 -6.35 -9.20
N THR A 115 11.95 -7.34 -8.78
CA THR A 115 12.65 -8.27 -9.68
C THR A 115 12.02 -9.65 -9.58
N ALA A 116 11.63 -10.20 -10.73
CA ALA A 116 11.08 -11.55 -10.85
C ALA A 116 12.15 -12.62 -10.56
N PRO A 117 11.77 -13.76 -9.96
CA PRO A 117 12.68 -14.89 -9.80
C PRO A 117 13.13 -15.41 -11.18
N ALA A 118 14.30 -16.06 -11.23
CA ALA A 118 14.84 -16.62 -12.48
C ALA A 118 13.90 -17.65 -13.13
N LYS A 119 13.12 -18.35 -12.32
CA LYS A 119 12.07 -19.27 -12.75
C LYS A 119 10.79 -18.88 -12.01
N LEU A 120 9.75 -18.53 -12.76
CA LEU A 120 8.44 -18.24 -12.19
C LEU A 120 7.81 -19.53 -11.65
N GLY A 121 7.28 -19.45 -10.43
CA GLY A 121 6.44 -20.50 -9.87
C GLY A 121 5.07 -20.58 -10.54
N PRO A 122 4.25 -21.58 -10.18
CA PRO A 122 2.86 -21.64 -10.60
C PRO A 122 2.10 -20.39 -10.14
N GLN A 123 1.21 -19.87 -10.99
CA GLN A 123 0.35 -18.76 -10.59
C GLN A 123 -0.63 -19.22 -9.50
N SER A 124 -0.48 -18.67 -8.31
CA SER A 124 -1.44 -18.85 -7.23
C SER A 124 -2.72 -18.04 -7.50
N PRO A 125 -3.90 -18.50 -7.04
CA PRO A 125 -5.12 -17.70 -7.09
C PRO A 125 -4.89 -16.32 -6.47
N GLN A 126 -5.40 -15.27 -7.11
CA GLN A 126 -5.26 -13.89 -6.64
C GLN A 126 -6.46 -13.40 -5.82
N GLN A 127 -7.36 -14.32 -5.45
CA GLN A 127 -8.58 -14.05 -4.71
C GLN A 127 -8.93 -15.21 -3.76
N GLY A 128 -9.63 -14.90 -2.68
CA GLY A 128 -10.19 -15.88 -1.75
C GLY A 128 -10.90 -15.20 -0.58
N PRO A 129 -11.37 -15.97 0.42
CA PRO A 129 -12.14 -15.44 1.54
C PRO A 129 -11.28 -14.93 2.71
N ALA A 130 -9.97 -15.21 2.71
CA ALA A 130 -9.12 -14.90 3.85
C ALA A 130 -8.77 -13.41 3.91
N ARG A 131 -8.60 -12.87 5.12
CA ARG A 131 -8.19 -11.46 5.31
C ARG A 131 -6.70 -11.22 5.12
N SER A 132 -5.89 -12.25 5.36
CA SER A 132 -4.44 -12.21 5.23
C SER A 132 -3.96 -13.53 4.63
N PRO A 133 -2.80 -13.54 3.97
CA PRO A 133 -2.20 -14.78 3.51
C PRO A 133 -1.67 -15.59 4.70
N SER A 134 -1.68 -16.92 4.56
CA SER A 134 -1.11 -17.86 5.55
C SER A 134 0.23 -18.46 5.10
N VAL A 135 0.63 -18.22 3.86
CA VAL A 135 1.83 -18.74 3.21
C VAL A 135 2.60 -17.60 2.57
N ASP A 136 3.85 -17.87 2.17
CA ASP A 136 4.65 -16.92 1.39
C ASP A 136 3.93 -16.57 0.08
N VAL A 137 3.64 -15.28 -0.09
CA VAL A 137 2.96 -14.71 -1.26
C VAL A 137 3.86 -13.84 -2.14
N PHE A 138 5.15 -13.77 -1.78
CA PHE A 138 6.18 -13.14 -2.58
C PHE A 138 6.82 -14.13 -3.54
N ASP A 139 6.85 -15.44 -3.22
CA ASP A 139 7.20 -16.53 -4.15
C ASP A 139 8.50 -16.25 -4.95
N GLY A 140 9.55 -15.86 -4.23
CA GLY A 140 10.87 -15.57 -4.81
C GLY A 140 11.02 -14.22 -5.51
N TRP A 141 9.96 -13.40 -5.59
CA TRP A 141 10.06 -12.01 -6.04
C TRP A 141 10.85 -11.17 -5.03
N ARG A 142 11.57 -10.18 -5.53
CA ARG A 142 12.31 -9.20 -4.72
C ARG A 142 11.70 -7.81 -4.88
N ILE A 143 11.42 -7.12 -3.78
CA ILE A 143 11.05 -5.70 -3.79
C ILE A 143 12.32 -4.88 -3.65
N THR A 144 12.60 -4.06 -4.65
CA THR A 144 13.88 -3.33 -4.79
C THR A 144 13.71 -1.82 -4.72
N SER A 145 12.50 -1.29 -4.95
CA SER A 145 12.20 0.14 -4.85
C SER A 145 10.76 0.39 -4.36
N HIS A 146 10.57 1.42 -3.54
CA HIS A 146 9.26 1.93 -3.12
C HIS A 146 9.31 3.46 -2.98
N GLN A 147 8.39 4.14 -3.65
CA GLN A 147 8.18 5.59 -3.54
C GLN A 147 6.69 5.92 -3.45
N GLY A 148 6.36 7.02 -2.79
CA GLY A 148 4.98 7.51 -2.69
C GLY A 148 4.09 6.70 -1.74
N GLY A 149 2.78 6.96 -1.81
CA GLY A 149 1.80 6.49 -0.84
C GLY A 149 1.64 7.40 0.38
N TYR A 150 0.58 7.17 1.14
CA TYR A 150 0.23 7.93 2.33
C TYR A 150 1.29 7.79 3.44
N PHE A 151 1.89 6.60 3.55
CA PHE A 151 2.93 6.29 4.54
C PHE A 151 4.36 6.54 4.03
N ALA A 152 4.53 7.15 2.86
CA ALA A 152 5.85 7.47 2.33
C ALA A 152 6.63 8.37 3.29
N GLN A 153 7.80 7.92 3.70
CA GLN A 153 8.73 8.67 4.53
C GLN A 153 9.48 9.72 3.73
N SER A 154 9.93 9.31 2.55
CA SER A 154 10.55 10.17 1.56
C SER A 154 9.49 10.62 0.56
N GLY A 155 9.76 11.75 -0.08
CA GLY A 155 8.94 12.23 -1.18
C GLY A 155 9.10 11.36 -2.42
N VAL A 156 8.91 11.98 -3.58
CA VAL A 156 9.18 11.37 -4.87
C VAL A 156 10.54 11.86 -5.35
N GLY A 157 11.39 10.94 -5.80
CA GLY A 157 12.70 11.28 -6.38
C GLY A 157 12.69 11.38 -7.89
N ASP A 158 13.78 11.90 -8.45
CA ASP A 158 13.96 12.10 -9.89
C ASP A 158 13.91 10.77 -10.69
N GLU A 159 14.15 9.64 -10.02
CA GLU A 159 14.00 8.31 -10.62
C GLU A 159 12.54 7.97 -10.99
N TRP A 160 11.55 8.77 -10.56
CA TRP A 160 10.14 8.68 -10.94
C TRP A 160 9.70 9.88 -11.80
N PRO A 161 10.11 9.93 -13.08
CA PRO A 161 9.88 11.10 -13.94
C PRO A 161 8.41 11.40 -14.22
N ASN A 162 7.54 10.37 -14.23
CA ASN A 162 6.12 10.51 -14.58
C ASN A 162 5.21 10.71 -13.36
N ALA A 163 5.74 11.02 -12.18
CA ALA A 163 4.95 11.07 -10.95
C ALA A 163 3.75 12.04 -10.99
N ILE A 164 3.87 13.15 -11.72
CA ILE A 164 2.77 14.12 -11.89
C ILE A 164 1.66 13.53 -12.77
N GLU A 165 2.03 12.82 -13.84
CA GLU A 165 1.09 12.15 -14.73
C GLU A 165 0.39 10.98 -14.04
N ASP A 166 1.16 10.17 -13.28
CA ASP A 166 0.63 9.07 -12.48
C ASP A 166 -0.36 9.58 -11.42
N ARG A 167 -0.04 10.70 -10.75
CA ARG A 167 -0.94 11.34 -9.79
C ARG A 167 -2.24 11.82 -10.46
N THR A 168 -2.13 12.41 -11.65
CA THR A 168 -3.30 12.85 -12.43
C THR A 168 -4.16 11.66 -12.85
N THR A 169 -3.53 10.55 -13.24
CA THR A 169 -4.20 9.29 -13.55
C THR A 169 -4.94 8.74 -12.34
N CYS A 170 -4.31 8.76 -11.16
CA CYS A 170 -4.94 8.32 -9.92
C CYS A 170 -6.15 9.16 -9.53
N LEU A 171 -6.08 10.48 -9.73
CA LEU A 171 -7.24 11.37 -9.55
C LEU A 171 -8.39 11.00 -10.50
N ALA A 172 -8.09 10.76 -11.78
CA ALA A 172 -9.11 10.41 -12.78
C ALA A 172 -9.73 9.02 -12.54
N LYS A 173 -9.03 8.12 -11.83
CA LYS A 173 -9.49 6.77 -11.48
C LYS A 173 -10.08 6.67 -10.07
N ALA A 174 -10.05 7.74 -9.30
CA ALA A 174 -10.54 7.73 -7.92
C ALA A 174 -12.01 7.30 -7.87
N PRO A 175 -12.36 6.35 -6.98
CA PRO A 175 -13.76 6.01 -6.77
C PRO A 175 -14.53 7.23 -6.24
N GLN A 176 -15.85 7.16 -6.38
CA GLN A 176 -16.72 8.16 -5.79
C GLN A 176 -16.49 8.21 -4.27
N HIS A 177 -16.26 9.40 -3.75
CA HIS A 177 -15.94 9.63 -2.36
C HIS A 177 -16.67 10.85 -1.82
N PRO A 178 -16.98 10.88 -0.51
CA PRO A 178 -17.51 12.07 0.14
C PRO A 178 -16.47 13.20 0.09
N ASP A 179 -16.95 14.44 0.00
CA ASP A 179 -16.11 15.65 0.08
C ASP A 179 -15.68 15.90 1.52
N VAL A 180 -14.76 15.05 2.00
CA VAL A 180 -14.17 15.14 3.33
C VAL A 180 -12.99 16.11 3.32
N GLN A 181 -12.89 16.90 4.39
CA GLN A 181 -11.87 17.92 4.55
C GLN A 181 -10.93 17.55 5.69
N ARG A 182 -9.65 17.86 5.53
CA ARG A 182 -8.64 17.58 6.53
C ARG A 182 -8.95 18.36 7.81
N GLY A 183 -8.89 17.69 8.97
CA GLY A 183 -9.28 18.28 10.26
C GLY A 183 -10.80 18.40 10.47
N GLY A 184 -11.62 17.98 9.51
CA GLY A 184 -13.06 17.82 9.70
C GLY A 184 -13.38 16.59 10.55
N GLU A 185 -14.52 16.63 11.22
CA GLU A 185 -15.01 15.51 12.05
C GLU A 185 -16.34 14.99 11.49
N TYR A 186 -16.40 13.68 11.25
CA TYR A 186 -17.53 13.03 10.58
C TYR A 186 -18.05 11.83 11.38
N PRO A 187 -19.31 11.39 11.18
CA PRO A 187 -19.83 10.17 11.78
C PRO A 187 -19.05 8.92 11.37
N ARG A 188 -18.98 7.91 12.26
CA ARG A 188 -18.37 6.60 11.96
C ARG A 188 -18.94 5.93 10.71
N ALA A 189 -20.22 6.17 10.43
CA ALA A 189 -20.94 5.55 9.32
C ALA A 189 -20.38 5.94 7.95
N ASP A 190 -19.71 7.09 7.84
CA ASP A 190 -19.13 7.60 6.59
C ASP A 190 -17.86 6.81 6.19
N PHE A 191 -17.28 6.05 7.11
CA PHE A 191 -16.08 5.23 6.90
C PHE A 191 -16.37 3.74 7.11
N PRO A 192 -17.25 3.10 6.32
CA PRO A 192 -17.61 1.69 6.52
C PRO A 192 -16.38 0.80 6.32
N THR A 193 -16.23 -0.20 7.20
CA THR A 193 -15.19 -1.23 7.02
C THR A 193 -15.75 -2.34 6.15
N GLN A 194 -15.22 -2.46 4.94
CA GLN A 194 -15.64 -3.46 3.96
C GLN A 194 -14.85 -4.77 4.16
N PRO A 195 -15.39 -5.91 3.70
CA PRO A 195 -14.59 -7.12 3.59
C PRO A 195 -13.42 -6.91 2.59
N PRO A 196 -12.29 -7.61 2.76
CA PRO A 196 -11.20 -7.57 1.79
C PRO A 196 -11.67 -7.96 0.39
N SER A 197 -11.34 -7.14 -0.60
CA SER A 197 -11.74 -7.36 -2.00
C SER A 197 -10.61 -7.00 -2.97
N PRO A 198 -10.05 -7.98 -3.70
CA PRO A 198 -10.21 -9.42 -3.47
C PRO A 198 -9.64 -9.82 -2.10
N GLY A 199 -10.14 -10.86 -1.42
CA GLY A 199 -9.45 -11.42 -0.27
C GLY A 199 -8.24 -12.27 -0.67
N TRP A 200 -7.55 -12.86 0.31
CA TRP A 200 -6.44 -13.79 0.09
C TRP A 200 -6.96 -15.23 -0.06
N PRO A 201 -6.26 -16.09 -0.84
CA PRO A 201 -6.57 -17.51 -0.89
C PRO A 201 -6.57 -18.13 0.51
N ALA A 202 -7.57 -18.97 0.78
CA ALA A 202 -7.54 -19.82 1.97
C ALA A 202 -6.45 -20.88 1.80
N PRO A 203 -5.78 -21.32 2.89
CA PRO A 203 -4.94 -22.50 2.82
C PRO A 203 -5.78 -23.67 2.29
N SER A 204 -5.34 -24.30 1.20
CA SER A 204 -5.97 -25.53 0.73
C SER A 204 -5.96 -26.53 1.88
N ALA A 205 -7.12 -27.10 2.19
CA ALA A 205 -7.17 -28.24 3.10
C ALA A 205 -6.20 -29.29 2.55
N ALA A 206 -5.20 -29.69 3.35
CA ALA A 206 -4.29 -30.75 2.96
C ALA A 206 -5.13 -31.98 2.59
N SER A 207 -5.00 -32.44 1.35
CA SER A 207 -5.52 -33.73 0.89
C SER A 207 -4.48 -34.80 1.18
#